data_AF-A0A7R9QAD2-F1
#
_entry.id   AF-A0A7R9QAD2-F1
#
_cell.length_a   1.000
_cell.length_b   1.000
_cell.length_c   1.000
_cell.angle_alpha   90.00
_cell.angle_beta   90.00
_cell.angle_gamma   90.00
#
_symmetry.space_group_name_H-M   'P 1'
#
loop_
_entity.id
_entity.type
_entity.pdbx_description
1 polymer ?
#
loop_
_entity_poly.entity_id
_entity_poly.type
_entity_poly.pdbx_seq_one_letter_code
_entity_poly.pdbx_strand_id
1 'polypeptide(L)'
;MSLLINIQYMPYVLAAIVVILITFRLWKWKRSLNYWRDRNVSGPTPVLYFGNTLTALFKPFVYTEMEWYKKYGRIYGVYGLVRPALTVAEPALVKQILVKEFHKFRNRMPETD
;
A
#
# COMPACT_ATOMS: atom_id res chain seq x y z
N MET A 1 43.59 -19.71 17.96
CA MET A 1 43.22 -18.40 18.54
C MET A 1 42.37 -17.57 17.58
N SER A 2 42.79 -17.38 16.33
CA SER A 2 42.01 -16.70 15.27
C SER A 2 40.62 -17.31 14.97
N LEU A 3 40.49 -18.64 14.99
CA LEU A 3 39.20 -19.33 14.75
C LEU A 3 38.14 -19.05 15.84
N LEU A 4 38.54 -18.99 17.11
CA LEU A 4 37.63 -18.70 18.23
C LEU A 4 37.16 -17.24 18.19
N ILE A 5 38.08 -16.33 17.84
CA ILE A 5 37.79 -14.90 17.65
C ILE A 5 36.77 -14.72 16.51
N ASN A 6 36.92 -15.42 15.39
CA ASN A 6 35.96 -15.36 14.29
C ASN A 6 34.56 -15.85 14.70
N ILE A 7 34.47 -16.98 15.42
CA ILE A 7 33.19 -17.53 15.90
C ILE A 7 32.48 -16.56 16.86
N GLN A 8 33.24 -15.86 17.71
CA GLN A 8 32.70 -14.84 18.61
C GLN A 8 32.09 -13.64 17.86
N TYR A 9 32.65 -13.23 16.71
CA TYR A 9 32.15 -12.09 15.93
C TYR A 9 31.02 -12.42 14.94
N MET A 10 30.91 -13.67 14.50
CA MET A 10 29.85 -14.14 13.59
C MET A 10 28.42 -13.74 13.96
N PRO A 11 27.94 -13.85 15.23
CA PRO A 11 26.57 -13.46 15.57
C PRO A 11 26.30 -11.97 15.38
N TYR A 12 27.29 -11.10 15.61
CA TYR A 12 27.14 -9.65 15.40
C TYR A 12 27.03 -9.30 13.91
N VAL A 13 27.80 -9.98 13.06
CA VAL A 13 27.71 -9.83 11.60
C VAL A 13 26.33 -10.27 11.09
N LEU A 14 25.84 -11.42 11.56
CA LEU A 14 24.49 -11.90 11.22
C LEU A 14 23.40 -10.94 11.70
N ALA A 15 23.50 -10.44 12.94
CA ALA A 15 22.55 -9.45 13.47
C ALA A 15 22.56 -8.16 12.63
N ALA A 16 23.73 -7.66 12.22
CA ALA A 16 23.84 -6.48 11.37
C ALA A 16 23.16 -6.70 10.00
N ILE A 17 23.36 -7.86 9.37
CA ILE A 17 22.69 -8.21 8.11
C ILE A 17 21.18 -8.22 8.28
N VAL A 18 20.66 -8.85 9.35
CA VAL A 18 19.23 -8.89 9.64
C VAL A 18 18.65 -7.48 9.82
N VAL A 19 19.34 -6.62 10.58
CA VAL A 19 18.93 -5.23 10.77
C VAL A 19 18.87 -4.49 9.43
N ILE A 20 19.90 -4.61 8.59
CA ILE A 20 19.93 -3.97 7.25
C ILE A 20 18.76 -4.45 6.38
N LEU A 21 18.48 -5.75 6.36
CA LEU A 21 17.37 -6.33 5.58
C LEU A 21 16.01 -5.82 6.08
N ILE A 22 15.82 -5.74 7.40
CA ILE A 22 14.60 -5.20 7.99
C ILE A 22 14.44 -3.72 7.63
N THR A 23 15.48 -2.90 7.83
CA THR A 23 15.44 -1.47 7.50
C THR A 23 15.13 -1.24 6.03
N PHE A 24 15.76 -2.00 5.13
CA PHE A 24 15.50 -1.91 3.69
C PHE A 24 14.05 -2.28 3.34
N ARG A 25 13.51 -3.34 3.97
CA ARG A 25 12.13 -3.77 3.77
C ARG A 25 11.13 -2.72 4.28
N LEU A 26 11.37 -2.16 5.47
CA LEU A 26 10.57 -1.08 6.04
C LEU A 26 10.59 0.18 5.16
N TRP A 27 11.77 0.53 4.62
CA TRP A 27 11.91 1.67 3.72
C TRP A 27 11.11 1.48 2.43
N LYS A 28 11.20 0.31 1.79
CA LYS A 28 10.40 -0.02 0.60
C LYS A 28 8.90 0.06 0.88
N TRP A 29 8.44 -0.46 2.01
CA TRP A 29 7.03 -0.37 2.39
C TRP A 29 6.57 1.04 2.69
N LYS A 30 7.35 1.81 3.44
CA LYS A 30 7.02 3.23 3.66
C LYS A 30 6.93 3.99 2.34
N ARG A 31 7.80 3.66 1.37
CA ARG A 31 7.76 4.25 0.04
C ARG A 31 6.53 3.84 -0.76
N SER A 32 6.07 2.59 -0.68
CA SER A 32 4.85 2.16 -1.40
C SER A 32 3.61 2.91 -0.89
N LEU A 33 3.56 3.27 0.39
CA LEU A 33 2.48 4.07 0.99
C LEU A 33 2.51 5.56 0.61
N ASN A 34 3.51 6.03 -0.13
CA ASN A 34 3.56 7.39 -0.66
C ASN A 34 3.03 7.50 -2.10
N TYR A 35 2.69 6.37 -2.74
CA TYR A 35 2.32 6.30 -4.16
C TYR A 35 1.30 7.37 -4.62
N TRP A 36 0.23 7.55 -3.85
CA TRP A 36 -0.81 8.54 -4.14
C TRP A 36 -0.38 9.98 -3.86
N ARG A 37 0.33 10.19 -2.74
CA ARG A 37 0.87 11.50 -2.36
C ARG A 37 1.84 12.02 -3.41
N ASP A 38 2.73 11.16 -3.91
CA ASP A 38 3.71 11.49 -4.95
C ASP A 38 3.03 11.82 -6.30
N ARG A 39 1.75 11.46 -6.48
CA ARG A 39 0.92 11.77 -7.66
C ARG A 39 -0.10 12.88 -7.42
N ASN A 40 -0.04 13.56 -6.29
CA ASN A 40 -1.01 14.60 -5.88
C ASN A 40 -2.47 14.09 -5.84
N VAL A 41 -2.67 12.82 -5.50
CA VAL A 41 -4.00 12.24 -5.29
C VAL A 41 -4.32 12.28 -3.80
N SER A 42 -5.44 12.90 -3.44
CA SER A 42 -5.95 12.97 -2.07
C SER A 42 -6.41 11.59 -1.58
N GLY A 43 -6.38 11.37 -0.27
CA GLY A 43 -6.83 10.12 0.31
C GLY A 43 -6.56 10.00 1.81
N PRO A 44 -7.14 8.99 2.47
CA PRO A 44 -6.87 8.70 3.87
C PRO A 44 -5.42 8.27 4.09
N THR A 45 -4.80 8.79 5.14
CA THR A 45 -3.45 8.39 5.55
C THR A 45 -3.42 6.89 5.87
N PRO A 46 -2.56 6.09 5.21
CA PRO A 46 -2.46 4.66 5.48
C PRO A 46 -1.74 4.38 6.79
N VAL A 47 -2.18 3.34 7.49
CA VAL A 47 -1.46 2.75 8.63
C VAL A 47 -0.32 1.87 8.10
N LEU A 48 0.85 1.95 8.73
CA LEU A 48 1.98 1.09 8.36
C LEU A 48 1.56 -0.38 8.46
N TYR A 49 1.98 -1.22 7.50
CA TYR A 49 1.59 -2.63 7.31
C TYR A 49 0.16 -2.88 6.83
N PHE A 50 -0.83 -2.12 7.29
CA PHE A 50 -2.25 -2.43 7.05
C PHE A 50 -2.96 -1.50 6.05
N GLY A 51 -2.29 -0.44 5.60
CA GLY A 51 -2.88 0.53 4.67
C GLY A 51 -4.14 1.18 5.25
N ASN A 52 -5.19 1.24 4.44
CA ASN A 52 -6.52 1.67 4.86
C ASN A 52 -7.47 0.48 5.07
N THR A 53 -6.97 -0.75 5.04
CA THR A 53 -7.82 -1.94 5.24
C THR A 53 -8.20 -2.13 6.71
N LEU A 54 -7.37 -1.62 7.63
CA LEU A 54 -7.62 -1.72 9.07
C LEU A 54 -8.94 -1.05 9.49
N THR A 55 -9.36 0.03 8.82
CA THR A 55 -10.65 0.69 9.09
C THR A 55 -11.85 -0.25 8.91
N ALA A 56 -11.76 -1.25 8.03
CA ALA A 56 -12.83 -2.21 7.82
C ALA A 56 -13.05 -3.16 9.02
N LEU A 57 -12.07 -3.30 9.92
CA LEU A 57 -12.23 -4.11 11.15
C LEU A 57 -13.07 -3.40 12.22
N PHE A 58 -13.08 -2.07 12.22
CA PHE A 58 -13.75 -1.26 13.23
C PHE A 58 -15.06 -0.64 12.73
N LYS A 59 -15.26 -0.61 11.41
CA LYS A 59 -16.40 0.06 10.78
C LYS A 59 -16.77 -0.63 9.46
N PRO A 60 -18.08 -0.80 9.16
CA PRO A 60 -18.49 -1.34 7.88
C PRO A 60 -17.95 -0.50 6.72
N PHE A 61 -17.55 -1.19 5.65
CA PHE A 61 -16.91 -0.58 4.48
C PHE A 61 -17.73 0.57 3.89
N VAL A 62 -19.05 0.39 3.74
CA VAL A 62 -19.95 1.39 3.13
C VAL A 62 -19.89 2.75 3.85
N TYR A 63 -19.89 2.75 5.19
CA TYR A 63 -19.82 4.01 5.93
C TYR A 63 -18.46 4.69 5.82
N THR A 64 -17.39 3.89 5.78
CA THR A 64 -16.03 4.39 5.58
C THR A 64 -15.88 5.03 4.19
N GLU A 65 -16.41 4.36 3.16
CA GLU A 65 -16.39 4.84 1.77
C GLU A 65 -17.19 6.15 1.64
N MET A 66 -18.36 6.26 2.28
CA MET A 66 -19.14 7.50 2.29
C MET A 66 -18.39 8.66 2.95
N GLU A 67 -17.67 8.43 4.04
CA GLU A 67 -16.87 9.47 4.71
C GLU A 67 -15.69 9.92 3.86
N TRP A 68 -14.99 8.97 3.25
CA TRP A 68 -13.88 9.29 2.34
C TRP A 68 -14.35 10.01 1.09
N TYR A 69 -15.46 9.59 0.50
CA TYR A 69 -16.08 10.31 -0.62
C TYR A 69 -16.44 11.75 -0.22
N LYS A 70 -17.07 11.96 0.94
CA LYS A 70 -17.41 13.31 1.43
C LYS A 70 -16.17 14.17 1.70
N LYS A 71 -15.08 13.56 2.17
CA LYS A 71 -13.86 14.29 2.59
C LYS A 71 -12.88 14.55 1.45
N TYR A 72 -12.69 13.58 0.56
CA TYR A 72 -11.67 13.62 -0.49
C TYR A 72 -12.26 13.80 -1.90
N GLY A 73 -13.58 13.67 -2.04
CA GLY A 73 -14.31 13.90 -3.28
C GLY A 73 -14.56 12.62 -4.09
N ARG A 74 -14.87 12.79 -5.38
CA ARG A 74 -15.23 11.70 -6.29
C ARG A 74 -14.07 10.81 -6.71
N ILE A 75 -12.83 11.26 -6.49
CA ILE A 75 -11.61 10.53 -6.85
C ILE A 75 -10.65 10.64 -5.67
N TYR A 76 -10.25 9.50 -5.12
CA TYR A 76 -9.28 9.46 -4.05
C TYR A 76 -8.53 8.13 -4.02
N GLY A 77 -7.31 8.18 -3.51
CA GLY A 77 -6.42 7.04 -3.39
C GLY A 77 -6.54 6.38 -2.02
N VAL A 78 -6.60 5.06 -2.01
CA VAL A 78 -6.55 4.23 -0.80
C VAL A 78 -5.49 3.14 -0.94
N TYR A 79 -5.24 2.40 0.13
CA TYR A 79 -4.33 1.27 0.15
C TYR A 79 -5.03 0.02 0.68
N GLY A 80 -5.09 -1.01 -0.16
CA GLY A 80 -5.39 -2.39 0.25
C GLY A 80 -4.11 -3.05 0.77
N LEU A 81 -3.95 -3.12 2.09
CA LEU A 81 -2.65 -3.36 2.73
C LEU A 81 -1.58 -2.37 2.19
N VAL A 82 -0.62 -2.84 1.40
CA VAL A 82 0.43 -2.01 0.78
C VAL A 82 0.17 -1.71 -0.69
N ARG A 83 -0.92 -2.21 -1.26
CA ARG A 83 -1.26 -2.05 -2.67
C ARG A 83 -2.10 -0.78 -2.87
N PRO A 84 -1.64 0.19 -3.68
CA PRO A 84 -2.44 1.36 -3.98
C PRO A 84 -3.67 0.97 -4.80
N ALA A 85 -4.83 1.52 -4.45
CA ALA A 85 -6.09 1.42 -5.19
C ALA A 85 -6.73 2.80 -5.31
N LEU A 86 -7.40 3.06 -6.43
CA LEU A 86 -8.06 4.34 -6.70
C LEU A 86 -9.57 4.13 -6.67
N THR A 87 -10.26 4.90 -5.83
CA THR A 87 -11.73 5.00 -5.90
C THR A 87 -12.07 6.03 -6.97
N VAL A 88 -12.95 5.65 -7.91
CA VAL A 88 -13.44 6.51 -8.98
C VAL A 88 -14.97 6.50 -8.98
N ALA A 89 -15.56 7.63 -8.61
CA ALA A 89 -17.01 7.84 -8.55
C ALA A 89 -17.48 8.92 -9.55
N GLU A 90 -16.63 9.32 -10.51
CA GLU A 90 -16.98 10.26 -11.58
C GLU A 90 -17.59 9.51 -12.77
N PRO A 91 -18.87 9.72 -13.14
CA PRO A 91 -19.57 8.93 -14.14
C PRO A 91 -18.87 8.83 -15.50
N ALA A 92 -18.25 9.92 -15.96
CA ALA A 92 -17.51 9.92 -17.22
C ALA A 92 -16.32 8.95 -17.19
N LEU A 93 -15.57 8.93 -16.08
CA LEU A 93 -14.43 8.04 -15.88
C LEU A 93 -14.88 6.61 -15.63
N VAL A 94 -15.95 6.40 -14.87
CA VAL A 94 -16.54 5.06 -14.68
C VAL A 94 -16.94 4.46 -16.03
N LYS A 95 -17.62 5.22 -16.90
CA LYS A 95 -17.94 4.78 -18.27
C LYS A 95 -16.68 4.52 -19.09
N GLN A 96 -15.65 5.35 -18.94
CA GLN A 96 -14.39 5.15 -19.63
C GLN A 96 -13.73 3.84 -19.22
N ILE A 97 -13.60 3.56 -17.91
CA ILE A 97 -12.94 2.37 -17.37
C ILE A 97 -13.76 1.10 -17.64
N LEU A 98 -15.05 1.12 -17.34
CA LEU A 98 -15.90 -0.09 -17.35
C LEU A 98 -16.48 -0.43 -18.73
N VAL A 99 -16.51 0.53 -19.67
CA VAL A 99 -17.11 0.32 -20.99
C VAL A 99 -16.08 0.55 -22.09
N LYS A 100 -15.55 1.78 -22.24
CA LYS A 100 -14.68 2.12 -23.38
C LYS A 100 -13.35 1.37 -23.33
N GLU A 101 -12.75 1.31 -22.16
CA GLU A 101 -11.42 0.76 -21.90
C GLU A 101 -11.49 -0.56 -21.14
N PHE A 102 -12.65 -1.24 -21.13
CA PHE A 102 -12.83 -2.50 -20.39
C PHE A 102 -11.74 -3.54 -20.73
N HIS A 103 -11.26 -3.55 -21.97
CA HIS A 103 -10.19 -4.43 -22.42
C HIS A 103 -8.85 -4.23 -21.67
N LYS A 104 -8.59 -3.04 -21.12
CA LYS A 104 -7.43 -2.74 -20.26
C LYS A 104 -7.68 -3.04 -18.78
N PHE A 105 -8.95 -3.09 -18.36
CA PHE A 105 -9.39 -3.29 -16.97
C PHE A 105 -10.20 -4.57 -16.79
N ARG A 106 -9.87 -5.64 -17.54
CA ARG A 106 -10.62 -6.91 -17.50
C ARG A 106 -10.53 -7.62 -16.15
N ASN A 107 -9.36 -7.52 -15.52
CA ASN A 107 -9.07 -8.23 -14.28
C ASN A 107 -9.62 -7.46 -13.07
N ARG A 108 -10.34 -8.16 -12.20
CA ARG A 108 -10.89 -7.60 -10.95
C ARG A 108 -9.84 -7.50 -9.85
N MET A 109 -8.84 -8.37 -9.90
CA MET A 109 -7.67 -8.34 -9.01
C MET A 109 -6.42 -8.34 -9.89
N PRO A 110 -5.33 -7.70 -9.45
CA PRO A 110 -4.04 -7.81 -10.14
C PRO A 110 -3.65 -9.28 -10.24
N GLU A 111 -3.12 -9.69 -11.40
CA GLU A 111 -2.48 -10.99 -11.53
C GLU A 111 -1.33 -11.06 -10.51
N THR A 112 -1.32 -12.11 -9.70
CA THR A 112 -0.20 -12.41 -8.82
C THR A 112 0.83 -13.14 -9.66
N ASP A 113 1.83 -12.41 -10.15
CA ASP A 113 3.08 -13.00 -10.63
C ASP A 113 3.83 -13.70 -9.49
#